data_AF-A0AAV9VGS3-F1
#
_entry.id   AF-A0AAV9VGS3-F1
#
_cell.length_a   1.000
_cell.length_b   1.000
_cell.length_c   1.000
_cell.angle_alpha   90.00
_cell.angle_beta   90.00
_cell.angle_gamma   90.00
#
_symmetry.space_group_name_H-M   'P 1'
#
loop_
_entity.id
_entity.type
_entity.pdbx_description
1 polymer ?
#
loop_
_entity_poly.entity_id
_entity_poly.type
_entity_poly.pdbx_seq_one_letter_code
_entity_poly.pdbx_strand_id
1 'polypeptide(L)'
;MPKRPHPPPARRKKTPKAPETADEYLAVAVDLEESGERWRSGDVAKAGRFFVQAITAYENTLVRYPNNFDARYNRARLLYTLTQLPLPPTFFPATSTPETRLLAAAEAHKECNELEKDSSDILFNYGQTLSSVGEFYANKPQDSDDDNNNGNGGGDVQDEETTTREIERLQQSKQAFEASWGIFQQCLAVQEAEYKSTLEQSQSFDNFDGEDAMNDGAIVSQNGNGNGEEYQEEDGGIKLPERRSSVASSHSSNSGSGGNNTTQWASIVEPTTKLSILDTALAMLEVQTSILTLSTPSTAAAIFPPTTEYIPQITTHAASILDSYILPIARALHEETDLGLEPAEIAERRVEAVLSRANFLVALAETRFYLGLQTAEGWEEEVKAAFEPFHLISPSSTTHGTDNTTITSGDKIPENGLIIDLTTSWMALCDRSTARTTLSTTLSPTNPPKAWKLATTSSSDLASATKLAPDKEKPGIYLARGNLELLRSRIIGVEAAEKGRGVLRKNAGVYYRGVVTAAGSSLIGAVDGVKVAEAVQEARVKEAVVKLEDGMDAGLKTLVKGGIGKVAVWRTIKAAVEEGIFGRETLGAVEGVLRGI
;
A
#
# COMPACT_ATOMS: atom_id res chain seq x y z
N MET A 1 53.09 15.25 -40.53
CA MET A 1 52.03 15.08 -39.52
C MET A 1 52.51 14.08 -38.47
N PRO A 2 52.54 14.44 -37.17
CA PRO A 2 52.99 13.52 -36.13
C PRO A 2 51.91 12.46 -35.84
N LYS A 3 52.35 11.21 -35.64
CA LYS A 3 51.49 10.06 -35.34
C LYS A 3 50.79 10.27 -33.99
N ARG A 4 49.47 10.06 -33.95
CA ARG A 4 48.68 10.10 -32.70
C ARG A 4 49.20 9.01 -31.74
N PRO A 5 49.36 9.31 -30.44
CA PRO A 5 49.76 8.30 -29.46
C PRO A 5 48.64 7.26 -29.30
N HIS A 6 49.02 5.99 -29.22
CA HIS A 6 48.10 4.90 -28.92
C HIS A 6 47.53 5.08 -27.50
N PRO A 7 46.24 4.77 -27.27
CA PRO A 7 45.67 4.76 -25.93
C PRO A 7 46.38 3.71 -25.06
N PRO A 8 46.54 3.96 -23.74
CA PRO A 8 47.17 3.00 -22.84
C PRO A 8 46.38 1.68 -22.81
N PRO A 9 47.06 0.53 -22.62
CA PRO A 9 46.38 -0.76 -22.57
C PRO A 9 45.37 -0.77 -21.42
N ALA A 10 44.13 -1.14 -21.72
CA ALA A 10 43.08 -1.30 -20.73
C ALA A 10 43.56 -2.28 -19.64
N ARG A 11 43.57 -1.81 -18.39
CA ARG A 11 43.85 -2.64 -17.20
C ARG A 11 42.90 -3.84 -17.23
N ARG A 12 43.44 -5.07 -17.36
CA ARG A 12 42.67 -6.31 -17.20
C ARG A 12 42.03 -6.28 -15.81
N LYS A 13 40.70 -6.23 -15.73
CA LYS A 13 39.97 -6.49 -14.48
C LYS A 13 40.38 -7.88 -13.99
N LYS A 14 40.91 -7.99 -12.77
CA LYS A 14 41.16 -9.30 -12.13
C LYS A 14 39.85 -10.09 -12.17
N THR A 15 39.91 -11.33 -12.64
CA THR A 15 38.80 -12.28 -12.50
C THR A 15 38.47 -12.37 -11.00
N PRO A 16 37.20 -12.18 -10.60
CA PRO A 16 36.79 -12.33 -9.20
C PRO A 16 37.17 -13.73 -8.71
N LYS A 17 37.71 -13.81 -7.48
CA LYS A 17 37.90 -15.10 -6.79
C LYS A 17 36.50 -15.71 -6.59
N ALA A 18 36.36 -17.02 -6.78
CA ALA A 18 35.10 -17.69 -6.49
C ALA A 18 34.84 -17.60 -4.97
N PRO A 19 33.58 -17.37 -4.54
CA PRO A 19 33.24 -17.37 -3.12
C PRO A 19 33.46 -18.76 -2.51
N GLU A 20 34.01 -18.78 -1.29
CA GLU A 20 34.42 -19.99 -0.56
C GLU A 20 33.72 -20.13 0.80
N THR A 21 33.28 -19.03 1.42
CA THR A 21 32.61 -19.03 2.73
C THR A 21 31.14 -18.63 2.62
N ALA A 22 30.32 -18.95 3.63
CA ALA A 22 28.91 -18.55 3.67
C ALA A 22 28.75 -17.03 3.48
N ASP A 23 29.58 -16.23 4.16
CA ASP A 23 29.56 -14.77 4.06
C ASP A 23 29.97 -14.27 2.67
N GLU A 24 30.95 -14.91 2.02
CA GLU A 24 31.34 -14.54 0.66
C GLU A 24 30.24 -14.87 -0.37
N TYR A 25 29.53 -15.99 -0.20
CA TYR A 25 28.37 -16.31 -1.02
C TYR A 25 27.21 -15.33 -0.80
N LEU A 26 26.94 -14.99 0.47
CA LEU A 26 25.92 -14.02 0.85
C LEU A 26 26.24 -12.62 0.30
N ALA A 27 27.48 -12.16 0.45
CA ALA A 27 27.92 -10.85 -0.02
C ALA A 27 27.73 -10.68 -1.54
N VAL A 28 27.98 -11.73 -2.34
CA VAL A 28 27.72 -11.69 -3.79
C VAL A 28 26.23 -11.46 -4.08
N ALA A 29 25.34 -12.08 -3.31
CA ALA A 29 23.90 -11.89 -3.48
C ALA A 29 23.45 -10.49 -3.05
N VAL A 30 23.95 -9.98 -1.91
CA VAL A 30 23.67 -8.63 -1.41
C VAL A 30 24.17 -7.55 -2.40
N ASP A 31 25.38 -7.69 -2.94
CA ASP A 31 25.93 -6.76 -3.94
C ASP A 31 25.03 -6.65 -5.19
N LEU A 32 24.44 -7.77 -5.61
CA LEU A 32 23.50 -7.82 -6.73
C LEU A 32 22.16 -7.18 -6.37
N GLU A 33 21.63 -7.44 -5.17
CA GLU A 33 20.41 -6.81 -4.66
C GLU A 33 20.56 -5.29 -4.59
N GLU A 34 21.63 -4.79 -3.94
CA GLU A 34 21.94 -3.36 -3.89
C GLU A 34 22.08 -2.74 -5.29
N SER A 35 22.71 -3.48 -6.21
CA SER A 35 22.83 -3.04 -7.59
C SER A 35 21.45 -2.88 -8.23
N GLY A 36 20.54 -3.83 -8.00
CA GLY A 36 19.15 -3.73 -8.44
C GLY A 36 18.44 -2.51 -7.87
N GLU A 37 18.65 -2.22 -6.58
CA GLU A 37 18.02 -1.07 -5.93
C GLU A 37 18.44 0.27 -6.52
N ARG A 38 19.71 0.41 -6.89
CA ARG A 38 20.21 1.63 -7.56
C ARG A 38 19.52 1.89 -8.90
N TRP A 39 18.99 0.86 -9.56
CA TRP A 39 18.28 1.00 -10.84
C TRP A 39 16.76 1.08 -10.68
N ARG A 40 16.19 0.75 -9.51
CA ARG A 40 14.73 0.61 -9.31
C ARG A 40 13.94 1.85 -9.71
N SER A 41 14.44 3.05 -9.40
CA SER A 41 13.75 4.32 -9.69
C SER A 41 13.91 4.84 -11.13
N GLY A 42 14.74 4.18 -11.95
CA GLY A 42 15.08 4.67 -13.29
C GLY A 42 14.85 3.64 -14.39
N ASP A 43 15.51 2.48 -14.30
CA ASP A 43 15.42 1.39 -15.27
C ASP A 43 14.96 0.12 -14.54
N VAL A 44 13.64 0.01 -14.37
CA VAL A 44 12.99 -1.12 -13.69
C VAL A 44 13.37 -2.45 -14.34
N ALA A 45 13.51 -2.49 -15.67
CA ALA A 45 13.91 -3.71 -16.38
C ALA A 45 15.35 -4.11 -16.03
N LYS A 46 16.25 -3.14 -15.85
CA LYS A 46 17.61 -3.41 -15.38
C LYS A 46 17.64 -3.79 -13.90
N ALA A 47 16.85 -3.14 -13.06
CA ALA A 47 16.67 -3.54 -11.66
C ALA A 47 16.20 -5.01 -11.56
N GLY A 48 15.18 -5.39 -12.32
CA GLY A 48 14.66 -6.76 -12.38
C GLY A 48 15.72 -7.79 -12.79
N ARG A 49 16.62 -7.45 -13.72
CA ARG A 49 17.73 -8.34 -14.10
C ARG A 49 18.70 -8.58 -12.95
N PHE A 50 19.04 -7.55 -12.18
CA PHE A 50 19.88 -7.68 -11.00
C PHE A 50 19.18 -8.47 -9.90
N PHE A 51 17.89 -8.23 -9.66
CA PHE A 51 17.12 -8.98 -8.65
C PHE A 51 17.02 -10.48 -8.98
N VAL A 52 16.79 -10.85 -10.24
CA VAL A 52 16.80 -12.27 -10.65
C VAL A 52 18.19 -12.90 -10.44
N GLN A 53 19.27 -12.17 -10.71
CA GLN A 53 20.63 -12.63 -10.44
C GLN A 53 20.90 -12.78 -8.94
N ALA A 54 20.43 -11.85 -8.12
CA ALA A 54 20.56 -11.90 -6.66
C ALA A 54 19.80 -13.10 -6.08
N ILE A 55 18.57 -13.37 -6.52
CA ILE A 55 17.82 -14.59 -6.12
C ILE A 55 18.60 -15.84 -6.47
N THR A 56 19.16 -15.92 -7.68
CA THR A 56 20.00 -17.07 -8.08
C THR A 56 21.22 -17.20 -7.18
N ALA A 57 21.84 -16.09 -6.78
CA ALA A 57 22.96 -16.08 -5.86
C ALA A 57 22.57 -16.55 -4.45
N TYR A 58 21.44 -16.07 -3.91
CA TYR A 58 20.89 -16.55 -2.63
C TYR A 58 20.57 -18.05 -2.68
N GLU A 59 19.96 -18.54 -3.77
CA GLU A 59 19.68 -19.97 -3.95
C GLU A 59 20.97 -20.80 -3.96
N ASN A 60 22.03 -20.32 -4.63
CA ASN A 60 23.34 -20.96 -4.60
C ASN A 60 23.95 -20.97 -3.19
N THR A 61 23.75 -19.90 -2.40
CA THR A 61 24.14 -19.87 -0.98
C THR A 61 23.41 -20.96 -0.21
N LEU A 62 22.09 -21.08 -0.39
CA LEU A 62 21.25 -22.05 0.32
C LEU A 62 21.51 -23.51 -0.09
N VAL A 63 21.94 -23.77 -1.33
CA VAL A 63 22.39 -25.11 -1.74
C VAL A 63 23.60 -25.57 -0.93
N ARG A 64 24.52 -24.65 -0.60
CA ARG A 64 25.77 -24.96 0.14
C ARG A 64 25.62 -24.84 1.64
N TYR A 65 24.83 -23.86 2.08
CA TYR A 65 24.58 -23.52 3.46
C TYR A 65 23.07 -23.48 3.68
N PRO A 66 22.39 -24.64 3.74
CA PRO A 66 20.94 -24.69 3.84
C PRO A 66 20.41 -23.89 5.02
N ASN A 67 21.12 -23.84 6.14
CA ASN A 67 20.69 -23.17 7.36
C ASN A 67 21.02 -21.67 7.41
N ASN A 68 21.53 -21.06 6.34
CA ASN A 68 21.83 -19.63 6.34
C ASN A 68 20.51 -18.83 6.33
N PHE A 69 20.19 -18.23 7.47
CA PHE A 69 18.94 -17.49 7.66
C PHE A 69 18.89 -16.21 6.81
N ASP A 70 19.94 -15.39 6.82
CA ASP A 70 20.00 -14.14 6.04
C ASP A 70 19.73 -14.37 4.55
N ALA A 71 20.30 -15.43 3.97
CA ALA A 71 20.07 -15.79 2.58
C ALA A 71 18.62 -16.23 2.31
N ARG A 72 17.97 -16.93 3.25
CA ARG A 72 16.55 -17.28 3.12
C ARG A 72 15.66 -16.03 3.21
N TYR A 73 15.90 -15.22 4.24
CA TYR A 73 15.12 -14.03 4.51
C TYR A 73 15.19 -13.01 3.37
N ASN A 74 16.40 -12.66 2.94
CA ASN A 74 16.59 -11.71 1.83
C ASN A 74 16.01 -12.26 0.51
N ARG A 75 16.13 -13.58 0.27
CA ARG A 75 15.48 -14.22 -0.89
C ARG A 75 13.97 -14.09 -0.83
N ALA A 76 13.32 -14.32 0.32
CA ALA A 76 11.87 -14.20 0.47
C ALA A 76 11.39 -12.76 0.16
N ARG A 77 12.06 -11.77 0.76
CA ARG A 77 11.78 -10.35 0.54
C ARG A 77 11.96 -9.94 -0.93
N LEU A 78 13.00 -10.47 -1.58
CA LEU A 78 13.31 -10.18 -2.97
C LEU A 78 12.37 -10.89 -3.98
N LEU A 79 11.91 -12.10 -3.64
CA LEU A 79 10.84 -12.78 -4.39
C LEU A 79 9.57 -11.95 -4.38
N TYR A 80 9.14 -11.48 -3.21
CA TYR A 80 7.97 -10.60 -3.10
C TYR A 80 8.16 -9.31 -3.88
N THR A 81 9.29 -8.65 -3.71
CA THR A 81 9.67 -7.46 -4.48
C THR A 81 9.50 -7.64 -5.99
N LEU A 82 9.96 -8.76 -6.56
CA LEU A 82 9.83 -9.03 -8.00
C LEU A 82 8.36 -9.12 -8.46
N THR A 83 7.45 -9.53 -7.59
CA THR A 83 6.00 -9.58 -7.90
C THR A 83 5.39 -8.18 -8.00
N GLN A 84 5.97 -7.20 -7.30
CA GLN A 84 5.48 -5.83 -7.23
C GLN A 84 6.03 -4.94 -8.36
N LEU A 85 7.02 -5.43 -9.12
CA LEU A 85 7.61 -4.67 -10.22
C LEU A 85 6.85 -4.91 -11.54
N PRO A 86 6.66 -3.87 -12.36
CA PRO A 86 6.04 -3.97 -13.68
C PRO A 86 6.98 -4.57 -14.74
N LEU A 87 7.44 -5.80 -14.50
CA LEU A 87 8.36 -6.50 -15.40
C LEU A 87 7.59 -7.21 -16.51
N PRO A 88 8.06 -7.17 -17.77
CA PRO A 88 7.39 -7.88 -18.85
C PRO A 88 7.50 -9.40 -18.62
N PRO A 89 6.50 -10.20 -19.09
CA PRO A 89 6.47 -11.65 -18.87
C PRO A 89 7.74 -12.38 -19.32
N THR A 90 8.48 -11.82 -20.28
CA THR A 90 9.77 -12.34 -20.76
C THR A 90 10.88 -12.40 -19.72
N PHE A 91 10.72 -11.77 -18.57
CA PHE A 91 11.64 -11.87 -17.43
C PHE A 91 11.54 -13.19 -16.68
N PHE A 92 10.39 -13.86 -16.79
CA PHE A 92 10.09 -15.04 -16.00
C PHE A 92 10.08 -16.29 -16.90
N PRO A 93 10.33 -17.48 -16.34
CA PRO A 93 10.13 -18.73 -17.07
C PRO A 93 8.71 -18.77 -17.65
N ALA A 94 8.55 -19.32 -18.86
CA ALA A 94 7.23 -19.37 -19.53
C ALA A 94 6.17 -20.14 -18.71
N THR A 95 6.59 -21.03 -17.81
CA THR A 95 5.73 -21.78 -16.88
C THR A 95 5.35 -21.00 -15.62
N SER A 96 5.93 -19.82 -15.39
CA SER A 96 5.70 -19.00 -14.21
C SER A 96 4.59 -17.98 -14.46
N THR A 97 3.46 -18.17 -13.80
CA THR A 97 2.34 -17.22 -13.78
C THR A 97 2.54 -16.18 -12.67
N PRO A 98 1.90 -14.99 -12.74
CA PRO A 98 1.89 -14.02 -11.64
C PRO A 98 1.49 -14.66 -10.30
N GLU A 99 0.47 -15.51 -10.33
CA GLU A 99 -0.02 -16.28 -9.18
C GLU A 99 1.09 -17.15 -8.57
N THR A 100 1.73 -17.99 -9.38
CA THR A 100 2.80 -18.89 -8.87
C THR A 100 3.98 -18.13 -8.27
N ARG A 101 4.30 -16.92 -8.77
CA ARG A 101 5.38 -16.10 -8.20
C ARG A 101 5.00 -15.53 -6.84
N LEU A 102 3.78 -15.04 -6.71
CA LEU A 102 3.28 -14.49 -5.46
C LEU A 102 3.12 -15.56 -4.39
N LEU A 103 2.61 -16.73 -4.75
CA LEU A 103 2.56 -17.90 -3.86
C LEU A 103 3.95 -18.39 -3.45
N ALA A 104 4.93 -18.38 -4.36
CA ALA A 104 6.32 -18.72 -4.03
C ALA A 104 6.95 -17.70 -3.05
N ALA A 105 6.61 -16.42 -3.17
CA ALA A 105 7.03 -15.41 -2.20
C ALA A 105 6.38 -15.62 -0.82
N ALA A 106 5.09 -15.97 -0.78
CA ALA A 106 4.38 -16.28 0.46
C ALA A 106 4.98 -17.51 1.16
N GLU A 107 5.23 -18.59 0.41
CA GLU A 107 5.85 -19.80 0.96
C GLU A 107 7.27 -19.51 1.47
N ALA A 108 8.07 -18.69 0.77
CA ALA A 108 9.41 -18.32 1.23
C ALA A 108 9.39 -17.54 2.57
N HIS A 109 8.42 -16.65 2.78
CA HIS A 109 8.25 -15.97 4.06
C HIS A 109 7.77 -16.91 5.17
N LYS A 110 6.86 -17.84 4.83
CA LYS A 110 6.43 -18.89 5.75
C LYS A 110 7.60 -19.75 6.23
N GLU A 111 8.48 -20.19 5.31
CA GLU A 111 9.71 -20.93 5.66
C GLU A 111 10.61 -20.14 6.61
N CYS A 112 10.75 -18.81 6.41
CA CYS A 112 11.51 -17.95 7.32
C CYS A 112 10.89 -17.93 8.72
N ASN A 113 9.56 -17.77 8.80
CA ASN A 113 8.81 -17.75 10.05
C ASN A 113 8.83 -19.10 10.80
N GLU A 114 8.94 -20.22 10.07
CA GLU A 114 9.07 -21.55 10.69
C GLU A 114 10.43 -21.76 11.37
N LEU A 115 11.48 -21.10 10.87
CA LEU A 115 12.84 -21.19 11.38
C LEU A 115 13.10 -20.23 12.54
N GLU A 116 12.69 -18.98 12.39
CA GLU A 116 12.83 -17.93 13.38
C GLU A 116 11.44 -17.43 13.75
N LYS A 117 10.86 -18.12 14.73
CA LYS A 117 9.58 -17.72 15.32
C LYS A 117 9.82 -16.45 16.13
N ASP A 118 8.83 -15.57 16.12
CA ASP A 118 8.83 -14.33 16.91
C ASP A 118 9.72 -13.19 16.38
N SER A 119 10.00 -13.16 15.08
CA SER A 119 10.57 -11.96 14.42
C SER A 119 9.45 -11.07 13.88
N SER A 120 9.30 -9.86 14.44
CA SER A 120 8.30 -8.90 13.99
C SER A 120 8.47 -8.50 12.52
N ASP A 121 9.70 -8.39 12.02
CA ASP A 121 10.00 -8.05 10.62
C ASP A 121 9.58 -9.17 9.65
N ILE A 122 9.85 -10.45 9.99
CA ILE A 122 9.39 -11.59 9.18
C ILE A 122 7.86 -11.63 9.14
N LEU A 123 7.22 -11.51 10.31
CA LEU A 123 5.78 -11.56 10.43
C LEU A 123 5.12 -10.42 9.65
N PHE A 124 5.62 -9.19 9.75
CA PHE A 124 5.09 -8.07 9.00
C PHE A 124 5.18 -8.30 7.49
N ASN A 125 6.36 -8.68 6.97
CA ASN A 125 6.54 -8.93 5.54
C ASN A 125 5.72 -10.14 5.03
N TYR A 126 5.55 -11.16 5.86
CA TYR A 126 4.70 -12.30 5.53
C TYR A 126 3.22 -11.90 5.46
N GLY A 127 2.73 -11.14 6.43
CA GLY A 127 1.36 -10.58 6.42
C GLY A 127 1.12 -9.74 5.16
N GLN A 128 2.04 -8.82 4.83
CA GLN A 128 1.96 -8.01 3.61
C GLN A 128 1.89 -8.86 2.34
N THR A 129 2.72 -9.90 2.25
CA THR A 129 2.72 -10.81 1.10
C THR A 129 1.37 -11.54 0.97
N LEU A 130 0.79 -12.01 2.08
CA LEU A 130 -0.53 -12.64 2.10
C LEU A 130 -1.67 -11.66 1.76
N SER A 131 -1.57 -10.40 2.18
CA SER A 131 -2.52 -9.36 1.76
C SER A 131 -2.51 -9.20 0.24
N SER A 132 -1.32 -9.13 -0.38
CA SER A 132 -1.24 -9.09 -1.85
C SER A 132 -1.75 -10.36 -2.52
N VAL A 133 -1.67 -11.54 -1.89
CA VAL A 133 -2.32 -12.76 -2.41
C VAL A 133 -3.84 -12.58 -2.40
N GLY A 134 -4.40 -12.02 -1.32
CA GLY A 134 -5.82 -11.68 -1.22
C GLY A 134 -6.25 -10.72 -2.32
N GLU A 135 -5.51 -9.64 -2.52
CA GLU A 135 -5.75 -8.65 -3.58
C GLU A 135 -5.64 -9.25 -4.98
N PHE A 136 -4.66 -10.13 -5.19
CA PHE A 136 -4.49 -10.82 -6.46
C PHE A 136 -5.75 -11.62 -6.79
N TYR A 137 -6.26 -12.45 -5.87
CA TYR A 137 -7.48 -13.20 -6.11
C TYR A 137 -8.71 -12.29 -6.23
N ALA A 138 -8.81 -11.21 -5.45
CA ALA A 138 -9.92 -10.24 -5.53
C ALA A 138 -10.02 -9.58 -6.91
N ASN A 139 -8.87 -9.33 -7.55
CA ASN A 139 -8.76 -8.63 -8.82
C ASN A 139 -8.42 -9.54 -10.01
N LYS A 140 -8.22 -10.85 -9.79
CA LYS A 140 -7.74 -11.78 -10.82
C LYS A 140 -8.73 -11.74 -11.99
N PRO A 141 -8.33 -11.20 -13.15
CA PRO A 141 -9.21 -11.15 -14.30
C PRO A 141 -9.45 -12.58 -14.78
N GLN A 142 -10.60 -12.80 -15.42
CA GLN A 142 -10.92 -14.05 -16.06
C GLN A 142 -9.77 -14.52 -16.97
N ASP A 143 -9.07 -15.57 -16.58
CA ASP A 143 -8.10 -16.22 -17.46
C ASP A 143 -8.89 -16.90 -18.59
N SER A 144 -8.55 -16.58 -19.84
CA SER A 144 -8.94 -17.35 -21.02
C SER A 144 -8.11 -18.63 -21.15
N ASP A 145 -7.74 -19.24 -20.02
CA ASP A 145 -6.84 -20.40 -19.93
C ASP A 145 -7.58 -21.70 -20.32
N ASP A 146 -8.19 -21.67 -21.50
CA ASP A 146 -8.54 -22.87 -22.27
C ASP A 146 -7.89 -22.84 -23.67
N ASP A 147 -6.73 -22.18 -23.79
CA ASP A 147 -5.82 -22.32 -24.95
C ASP A 147 -5.21 -23.74 -25.07
N ASN A 148 -5.57 -24.66 -24.17
CA ASN A 148 -5.27 -26.09 -24.29
C ASN A 148 -6.39 -26.93 -24.93
N ASN A 149 -7.51 -26.33 -25.35
CA ASN A 149 -8.51 -27.09 -26.11
C ASN A 149 -8.09 -27.20 -27.58
N ASN A 150 -7.30 -28.25 -27.81
CA ASN A 150 -6.90 -28.81 -29.08
C ASN A 150 -7.95 -28.59 -30.18
N GLY A 151 -7.56 -27.86 -31.22
CA GLY A 151 -8.48 -27.34 -32.22
C GLY A 151 -9.35 -28.42 -32.86
N ASN A 152 -10.67 -28.32 -32.65
CA ASN A 152 -11.70 -28.54 -33.66
C ASN A 152 -13.08 -28.17 -33.09
N GLY A 153 -13.57 -26.95 -33.36
CA GLY A 153 -14.91 -26.57 -32.95
C GLY A 153 -15.20 -25.10 -33.22
N GLY A 154 -15.73 -24.81 -34.40
CA GLY A 154 -16.47 -23.57 -34.58
C GLY A 154 -17.72 -23.58 -33.70
N GLY A 155 -17.85 -22.58 -32.83
CA GLY A 155 -19.04 -22.38 -32.00
C GLY A 155 -18.82 -21.22 -31.04
N ASP A 156 -19.59 -20.14 -31.25
CA ASP A 156 -19.81 -19.07 -30.26
C ASP A 156 -20.17 -19.67 -28.89
N VAL A 157 -19.40 -19.38 -27.84
CA VAL A 157 -19.91 -19.04 -26.50
C VAL A 157 -18.86 -18.14 -25.83
N GLN A 158 -19.28 -16.93 -25.48
CA GLN A 158 -18.59 -16.04 -24.55
C GLN A 158 -18.58 -16.73 -23.18
N ASP A 159 -17.41 -17.09 -22.65
CA ASP A 159 -17.35 -17.48 -21.24
C ASP A 159 -17.61 -16.22 -20.40
N GLU A 160 -18.83 -16.03 -19.91
CA GLU A 160 -19.07 -15.18 -18.75
C GLU A 160 -18.56 -15.94 -17.51
N GLU A 161 -17.88 -15.26 -16.57
CA GLU A 161 -17.54 -15.86 -15.28
C GLU A 161 -18.86 -16.28 -14.63
N THR A 162 -19.02 -17.57 -14.34
CA THR A 162 -20.18 -18.02 -13.60
C THR A 162 -20.08 -17.46 -12.19
N THR A 163 -21.19 -17.02 -11.62
CA THR A 163 -21.24 -16.53 -10.22
C THR A 163 -20.62 -17.54 -9.25
N THR A 164 -20.68 -18.85 -9.56
CA THR A 164 -19.98 -19.90 -8.79
C THR A 164 -18.46 -19.75 -8.80
N ARG A 165 -17.85 -19.56 -9.98
CA ARG A 165 -16.38 -19.36 -10.10
C ARG A 165 -15.95 -18.06 -9.43
N GLU A 166 -16.74 -17.00 -9.57
CA GLU A 166 -16.51 -15.72 -8.88
C GLU A 166 -16.51 -15.91 -7.36
N ILE A 167 -17.52 -16.61 -6.83
CA ILE A 167 -17.60 -16.91 -5.39
C ILE A 167 -16.38 -17.73 -4.92
N GLU A 168 -15.98 -18.77 -5.66
CA GLU A 168 -14.81 -19.59 -5.32
C GLU A 168 -13.52 -18.74 -5.27
N ARG A 169 -13.31 -17.87 -6.27
CA ARG A 169 -12.19 -16.94 -6.32
C ARG A 169 -12.20 -15.95 -5.16
N LEU A 170 -13.36 -15.34 -4.86
CA LEU A 170 -13.50 -14.41 -3.74
C LEU A 170 -13.33 -15.12 -2.38
N GLN A 171 -13.68 -16.40 -2.26
CA GLN A 171 -13.39 -17.20 -1.07
C GLN A 171 -11.89 -17.44 -0.89
N GLN A 172 -11.14 -17.68 -1.97
CA GLN A 172 -9.66 -17.75 -1.92
C GLN A 172 -9.06 -16.43 -1.47
N SER A 173 -9.58 -15.31 -2.00
CA SER A 173 -9.18 -13.97 -1.57
C SER A 173 -9.43 -13.75 -0.07
N LYS A 174 -10.64 -14.06 0.41
CA LYS A 174 -11.01 -13.97 1.83
C LYS A 174 -10.08 -14.82 2.70
N GLN A 175 -9.78 -16.06 2.30
CA GLN A 175 -8.90 -16.94 3.06
C GLN A 175 -7.47 -16.38 3.17
N ALA A 176 -6.94 -15.80 2.09
CA ALA A 176 -5.62 -15.18 2.11
C ALA A 176 -5.58 -13.94 3.02
N PHE A 177 -6.62 -13.10 2.98
CA PHE A 177 -6.75 -11.99 3.91
C PHE A 177 -6.89 -12.43 5.37
N GLU A 178 -7.66 -13.48 5.66
CA GLU A 178 -7.76 -14.03 7.03
C GLU A 178 -6.41 -14.56 7.54
N ALA A 179 -5.65 -15.24 6.68
CA ALA A 179 -4.30 -15.67 7.00
C ALA A 179 -3.38 -14.47 7.27
N SER A 180 -3.43 -13.43 6.42
CA SER A 180 -2.70 -12.18 6.62
C SER A 180 -3.01 -11.52 7.97
N TRP A 181 -4.30 -11.37 8.29
CA TRP A 181 -4.74 -10.80 9.56
C TRP A 181 -4.22 -11.59 10.77
N GLY A 182 -4.25 -12.93 10.70
CA GLY A 182 -3.70 -13.80 11.74
C GLY A 182 -2.17 -13.70 11.90
N ILE A 183 -1.44 -13.42 10.82
CA ILE A 183 0.00 -13.15 10.86
C ILE A 183 0.29 -11.77 11.45
N PHE A 184 -0.45 -10.73 11.07
CA PHE A 184 -0.29 -9.41 11.67
C PHE A 184 -0.67 -9.38 13.15
N GLN A 185 -1.64 -10.18 13.58
CA GLN A 185 -1.95 -10.33 15.01
C GLN A 185 -0.76 -10.89 15.80
N GLN A 186 -0.04 -11.86 15.23
CA GLN A 186 1.20 -12.38 15.82
C GLN A 186 2.30 -11.30 15.81
N CYS A 187 2.46 -10.58 14.69
CA CYS A 187 3.41 -9.48 14.57
C CYS A 187 3.18 -8.43 15.67
N LEU A 188 1.93 -8.04 15.89
CA LEU A 188 1.55 -7.05 16.89
C LEU A 188 1.93 -7.51 18.30
N ALA A 189 1.65 -8.77 18.65
CA ALA A 189 1.99 -9.32 19.97
C ALA A 189 3.52 -9.33 20.22
N VAL A 190 4.31 -9.67 19.19
CA VAL A 190 5.78 -9.62 19.26
C VAL A 190 6.25 -8.18 19.43
N GLN A 191 5.74 -7.25 18.62
CA GLN A 191 6.09 -5.83 18.69
C GLN A 191 5.74 -5.20 20.05
N GLU A 192 4.62 -5.58 20.66
CA GLU A 192 4.27 -5.13 22.01
C GLU A 192 5.29 -5.60 23.06
N ALA A 193 5.72 -6.86 22.98
CA ALA A 193 6.73 -7.41 23.88
C ALA A 193 8.10 -6.73 23.69
N GLU A 194 8.52 -6.52 22.45
CA GLU A 194 9.76 -5.82 22.09
C GLU A 194 9.74 -4.36 22.56
N TYR A 195 8.63 -3.65 22.31
CA TYR A 195 8.47 -2.26 22.73
C TYR A 195 8.51 -2.11 24.25
N LYS A 196 7.81 -3.00 24.97
CA LYS A 196 7.83 -3.03 26.44
C LYS A 196 9.23 -3.29 26.97
N SER A 197 9.96 -4.26 26.40
CA SER A 197 11.33 -4.55 26.80
C SER A 197 12.26 -3.36 26.59
N THR A 198 12.09 -2.63 25.47
CA THR A 198 12.85 -1.43 25.15
C THR A 198 12.62 -0.32 26.20
N LEU A 199 11.37 -0.10 26.61
CA LEU A 199 11.02 0.88 27.65
C LEU A 199 11.60 0.51 29.03
N GLU A 200 11.56 -0.76 29.40
CA GLU A 200 12.14 -1.24 30.67
C GLU A 200 13.67 -1.07 30.69
N GLN A 201 14.33 -1.34 29.56
CA GLN A 201 15.77 -1.12 29.41
C GLN A 201 16.11 0.37 29.53
N SER A 202 15.40 1.27 28.85
CA SER A 202 15.68 2.72 28.94
C SER A 202 15.49 3.26 30.36
N GLN A 203 14.44 2.84 31.07
CA GLN A 203 14.21 3.25 32.47
C GLN A 203 15.28 2.72 33.45
N SER A 204 15.90 1.59 33.13
CA SER A 204 16.97 1.04 33.96
C SER A 204 18.29 1.83 33.86
N PHE A 205 18.55 2.48 32.72
CA PHE A 205 19.72 3.33 32.52
C PHE A 205 19.57 4.68 33.23
N ASP A 206 18.37 5.28 33.21
CA ASP A 206 18.10 6.56 33.89
C ASP A 206 18.23 6.48 35.42
N ASN A 207 18.08 5.28 36.01
CA ASN A 207 18.24 5.06 37.45
C ASN A 207 19.70 4.91 37.91
N PHE A 208 20.69 4.88 37.00
CA PHE A 208 22.09 4.63 37.37
C PHE A 208 22.90 5.90 37.70
N ASP A 209 22.39 7.09 37.36
CA ASP A 209 23.06 8.38 37.64
C ASP A 209 22.69 8.99 39.02
N GLY A 210 21.97 8.23 39.87
CA GLY A 210 21.28 8.78 41.03
C GLY A 210 21.93 8.69 42.42
N GLU A 211 22.77 7.70 42.74
CA GLU A 211 23.02 7.41 44.18
C GLU A 211 24.46 7.07 44.64
N ASP A 212 25.47 6.90 43.79
CA ASP A 212 26.79 6.37 44.25
C ASP A 212 28.00 7.30 44.07
N ALA A 213 27.83 8.62 44.16
CA ALA A 213 28.97 9.55 44.10
C ALA A 213 28.94 10.68 45.14
N MET A 214 28.55 10.41 46.39
CA MET A 214 28.93 11.29 47.52
C MET A 214 29.12 10.51 48.82
N ASN A 215 30.25 9.81 48.94
CA ASN A 215 30.84 9.58 50.25
C ASN A 215 32.33 9.17 50.15
N ASP A 216 33.24 10.12 50.00
CA ASP A 216 34.44 10.09 50.84
C ASP A 216 35.02 11.50 51.05
N GLY A 217 35.36 11.78 52.30
CA GLY A 217 35.61 13.12 52.81
C GLY A 217 37.08 13.55 52.83
N ALA A 218 37.27 14.85 52.56
CA ALA A 218 38.23 15.78 53.15
C ALA A 218 39.76 15.49 53.07
N ILE A 219 40.51 16.44 52.49
CA ILE A 219 41.57 17.25 53.14
C ILE A 219 42.13 18.33 52.18
N VAL A 220 41.86 19.60 52.52
CA VAL A 220 42.72 20.82 52.58
C VAL A 220 43.76 21.15 51.48
N SER A 221 43.51 22.28 50.79
CA SER A 221 44.37 23.44 50.44
C SER A 221 45.68 23.26 49.64
N GLN A 222 45.78 23.92 48.47
CA GLN A 222 46.53 25.18 48.28
C GLN A 222 46.67 25.57 46.80
N ASN A 223 46.65 26.89 46.57
CA ASN A 223 47.06 27.58 45.35
C ASN A 223 48.45 27.12 44.85
N GLY A 224 48.57 26.91 43.54
CA GLY A 224 49.83 26.67 42.84
C GLY A 224 49.72 27.00 41.36
N ASN A 225 50.25 28.16 41.01
CA ASN A 225 50.39 28.72 39.66
C ASN A 225 51.36 27.87 38.81
N GLY A 226 51.06 27.61 37.53
CA GLY A 226 52.09 27.06 36.63
C GLY A 226 51.63 26.44 35.30
N ASN A 227 51.71 27.28 34.26
CA ASN A 227 52.16 26.99 32.88
C ASN A 227 51.39 26.03 31.98
N GLY A 228 51.04 26.58 30.80
CA GLY A 228 50.34 25.92 29.73
C GLY A 228 51.10 24.78 29.08
N GLU A 229 50.31 23.86 28.54
CA GLU A 229 50.65 23.14 27.33
C GLU A 229 49.46 23.24 26.38
N GLU A 230 49.81 23.73 25.20
CA GLU A 230 49.01 23.97 24.02
C GLU A 230 48.69 22.61 23.37
N TYR A 231 47.40 22.25 23.25
CA TYR A 231 46.97 21.21 22.33
C TYR A 231 45.80 21.71 21.49
N GLN A 232 45.96 21.43 20.20
CA GLN A 232 45.29 21.97 19.05
C GLN A 232 43.79 21.64 19.01
N GLU A 233 42.99 22.64 18.63
CA GLU A 233 41.65 22.45 18.08
C GLU A 233 41.77 21.66 16.76
N GLU A 234 41.39 20.39 16.76
CA GLU A 234 40.96 19.70 15.53
C GLU A 234 39.43 19.62 15.51
N ASP A 235 38.90 20.47 14.62
CA ASP A 235 37.55 20.48 14.07
C ASP A 235 37.17 19.09 13.52
N GLY A 236 36.32 18.38 14.25
CA GLY A 236 35.79 17.06 13.89
C GLY A 236 34.26 17.09 13.83
N GLY A 237 33.69 17.92 12.95
CA GLY A 237 32.26 18.00 12.71
C GLY A 237 31.63 16.65 12.35
N ILE A 238 30.85 16.08 13.28
CA ILE A 238 29.99 14.92 13.04
C ILE A 238 28.73 15.41 12.34
N LYS A 239 28.60 15.12 11.04
CA LYS A 239 27.33 15.21 10.31
C LYS A 239 26.50 13.97 10.60
N LEU A 240 25.36 14.16 11.26
CA LEU A 240 24.28 13.17 11.37
C LEU A 240 23.83 12.73 9.98
N PRO A 241 23.64 11.42 9.71
CA PRO A 241 23.11 10.97 8.42
C PRO A 241 21.59 11.19 8.35
N GLU A 242 21.16 11.65 7.18
CA GLU A 242 19.76 11.75 6.75
C GLU A 242 19.06 10.37 6.83
N ARG A 243 17.87 10.36 7.44
CA ARG A 243 16.91 9.25 7.37
C ARG A 243 16.54 8.99 5.90
N ARG A 244 16.89 7.81 5.38
CA ARG A 244 16.32 7.24 4.15
C ARG A 244 16.09 5.75 4.34
N SER A 245 14.86 5.33 4.02
CA SER A 245 14.38 3.97 3.71
C SER A 245 14.98 2.83 4.52
N SER A 246 14.14 2.19 5.33
CA SER A 246 14.36 0.87 5.95
C SER A 246 14.93 -0.14 4.93
N VAL A 247 16.24 -0.38 5.02
CA VAL A 247 16.93 -1.44 4.28
C VAL A 247 17.92 -2.12 5.22
N ALA A 248 17.72 -3.44 5.36
CA ALA A 248 18.63 -4.43 5.93
C ALA A 248 19.04 -4.27 7.40
N SER A 249 18.21 -4.78 8.31
CA SER A 249 18.72 -5.25 9.61
C SER A 249 19.48 -6.57 9.38
N SER A 250 20.80 -6.52 9.30
CA SER A 250 21.64 -7.72 9.17
C SER A 250 21.60 -8.52 10.49
N HIS A 251 20.72 -9.52 10.57
CA HIS A 251 20.66 -10.48 11.67
C HIS A 251 21.74 -11.55 11.48
N SER A 252 22.99 -11.19 11.76
CA SER A 252 24.10 -12.14 11.79
C SER A 252 23.95 -13.12 12.97
N SER A 253 23.27 -14.24 12.75
CA SER A 253 23.18 -15.35 13.70
C SER A 253 24.36 -16.32 13.48
N ASN A 254 25.41 -16.12 14.27
CA ASN A 254 26.63 -16.90 14.25
C ASN A 254 26.38 -18.34 14.74
N SER A 255 26.39 -19.32 13.83
CA SER A 255 26.47 -20.75 14.18
C SER A 255 27.67 -21.42 13.51
N GLY A 256 28.82 -21.31 14.17
CA GLY A 256 30.05 -21.98 13.76
C GLY A 256 31.01 -22.15 14.94
N SER A 257 30.89 -23.26 15.66
CA SER A 257 31.86 -23.67 16.68
C SER A 257 33.23 -23.94 16.01
N GLY A 258 34.25 -23.15 16.36
CA GLY A 258 35.60 -23.35 15.85
C GLY A 258 36.59 -22.22 16.15
N GLY A 259 36.94 -22.01 17.42
CA GLY A 259 38.27 -21.57 17.87
C GLY A 259 38.82 -20.21 17.42
N ASN A 260 38.84 -19.30 18.40
CA ASN A 260 39.73 -18.13 18.61
C ASN A 260 39.28 -16.74 18.10
N ASN A 261 38.84 -15.94 19.08
CA ASN A 261 38.74 -14.48 19.13
C ASN A 261 37.95 -13.80 18.00
N THR A 262 36.64 -14.00 18.01
CA THR A 262 35.69 -13.10 17.35
C THR A 262 35.38 -11.94 18.28
N THR A 263 35.84 -10.74 17.94
CA THR A 263 35.24 -9.49 18.43
C THR A 263 33.75 -9.54 18.11
N GLN A 264 32.90 -9.74 19.12
CA GLN A 264 31.45 -9.61 18.98
C GLN A 264 31.14 -8.14 18.67
N TRP A 265 30.87 -7.84 17.40
CA TRP A 265 30.18 -6.59 17.06
C TRP A 265 28.73 -6.81 17.46
N ALA A 266 28.24 -6.06 18.45
CA ALA A 266 26.84 -6.09 18.83
C ALA A 266 25.99 -5.71 17.60
N SER A 267 25.09 -6.59 17.16
CA SER A 267 24.08 -6.23 16.17
C SER A 267 23.17 -5.18 16.81
N ILE A 268 23.15 -3.97 16.27
CA ILE A 268 22.20 -2.95 16.68
C ILE A 268 20.84 -3.39 16.12
N VAL A 269 20.01 -4.01 16.96
CA VAL A 269 18.61 -4.26 16.63
C VAL A 269 17.90 -2.92 16.75
N GLU A 270 17.29 -2.44 15.66
CA GLU A 270 16.49 -1.24 15.71
C GLU A 270 15.33 -1.45 16.69
N PRO A 271 15.12 -0.57 17.67
CA PRO A 271 14.06 -0.74 18.65
C PRO A 271 12.69 -0.62 17.98
N THR A 272 11.79 -1.54 18.31
CA THR A 272 10.37 -1.42 17.95
C THR A 272 9.81 -0.12 18.53
N THR A 273 9.03 0.61 17.74
CA THR A 273 8.50 1.94 18.11
C THR A 273 6.97 1.93 18.13
N LYS A 274 6.36 2.98 18.69
CA LYS A 274 4.92 3.20 18.54
C LYS A 274 4.49 3.32 17.07
N LEU A 275 5.36 3.82 16.19
CA LEU A 275 5.07 3.93 14.76
C LEU A 275 5.01 2.57 14.08
N SER A 276 5.90 1.63 14.41
CA SER A 276 5.84 0.27 13.86
C SER A 276 4.60 -0.49 14.35
N ILE A 277 4.19 -0.27 15.61
CA ILE A 277 2.92 -0.81 16.13
C ILE A 277 1.73 -0.19 15.38
N LEU A 278 1.76 1.12 15.12
CA LEU A 278 0.72 1.80 14.35
C LEU A 278 0.63 1.24 12.92
N ASP A 279 1.75 1.01 12.24
CA ASP A 279 1.78 0.45 10.88
C ASP A 279 1.17 -0.95 10.83
N THR A 280 1.50 -1.82 11.79
CA THR A 280 0.88 -3.14 11.91
C THR A 280 -0.61 -3.03 12.18
N ALA A 281 -1.03 -2.16 13.09
CA ALA A 281 -2.45 -1.97 13.42
C ALA A 281 -3.26 -1.41 12.23
N LEU A 282 -2.70 -0.48 11.47
CA LEU A 282 -3.30 0.04 10.24
C LEU A 282 -3.42 -1.06 9.18
N ALA A 283 -2.37 -1.86 8.97
CA ALA A 283 -2.40 -3.00 8.04
C ALA A 283 -3.47 -4.03 8.43
N MET A 284 -3.66 -4.30 9.74
CA MET A 284 -4.73 -5.17 10.21
C MET A 284 -6.13 -4.64 9.86
N LEU A 285 -6.35 -3.33 10.03
CA LEU A 285 -7.63 -2.68 9.72
C LEU A 285 -7.87 -2.64 8.20
N GLU A 286 -6.82 -2.42 7.41
CA GLU A 286 -6.87 -2.45 5.95
C GLU A 286 -7.22 -3.85 5.42
N VAL A 287 -6.65 -4.91 5.99
CA VAL A 287 -7.01 -6.30 5.65
C VAL A 287 -8.49 -6.57 5.93
N GLN A 288 -9.00 -6.13 7.08
CA GLN A 288 -10.42 -6.27 7.41
C GLN A 288 -11.32 -5.45 6.48
N THR A 289 -10.89 -4.25 6.11
CA THR A 289 -11.58 -3.42 5.10
C THR A 289 -11.62 -4.15 3.76
N SER A 290 -10.51 -4.76 3.34
CA SER A 290 -10.40 -5.52 2.08
C SER A 290 -11.24 -6.79 2.07
N ILE A 291 -11.42 -7.44 3.22
CA ILE A 291 -12.37 -8.56 3.34
C ILE A 291 -13.80 -8.07 3.06
N LEU A 292 -14.21 -6.96 3.67
CA LEU A 292 -15.56 -6.41 3.53
C LEU A 292 -15.85 -5.99 2.08
N THR A 293 -14.86 -5.45 1.36
CA THR A 293 -15.02 -5.03 -0.05
C THR A 293 -15.12 -6.20 -1.04
N LEU A 294 -14.93 -7.45 -0.62
CA LEU A 294 -15.27 -8.63 -1.44
C LEU A 294 -16.78 -8.80 -1.65
N SER A 295 -17.61 -8.08 -0.88
CA SER A 295 -19.06 -8.14 -1.00
C SER A 295 -19.56 -7.32 -2.19
N THR A 296 -20.39 -7.96 -3.02
CA THR A 296 -21.25 -7.30 -4.01
C THR A 296 -22.71 -7.66 -3.71
N PRO A 297 -23.70 -6.99 -4.33
CA PRO A 297 -25.10 -7.41 -4.21
C PRO A 297 -25.35 -8.89 -4.52
N SER A 298 -24.56 -9.48 -5.44
CA SER A 298 -24.69 -10.88 -5.86
C SER A 298 -23.88 -11.87 -5.02
N THR A 299 -22.77 -11.44 -4.41
CA THR A 299 -21.82 -12.34 -3.73
C THR A 299 -21.88 -12.27 -2.21
N ALA A 300 -22.40 -11.17 -1.63
CA ALA A 300 -22.33 -10.90 -0.19
C ALA A 300 -22.82 -12.07 0.68
N ALA A 301 -24.00 -12.64 0.40
CA ALA A 301 -24.55 -13.74 1.19
C ALA A 301 -23.76 -15.06 1.08
N ALA A 302 -23.00 -15.26 0.00
CA ALA A 302 -22.14 -16.42 -0.18
C ALA A 302 -20.78 -16.26 0.53
N ILE A 303 -20.23 -15.03 0.52
CA ILE A 303 -18.97 -14.69 1.18
C ILE A 303 -19.16 -14.55 2.70
N PHE A 304 -20.31 -14.00 3.12
CA PHE A 304 -20.69 -13.78 4.52
C PHE A 304 -22.07 -14.42 4.80
N PRO A 305 -22.14 -15.75 4.98
CA PRO A 305 -23.42 -16.41 5.23
C PRO A 305 -24.09 -15.84 6.49
N PRO A 306 -25.40 -15.52 6.47
CA PRO A 306 -26.09 -14.89 7.60
C PRO A 306 -26.09 -15.71 8.90
N THR A 307 -25.81 -17.01 8.81
CA THR A 307 -25.67 -17.92 9.95
C THR A 307 -24.31 -17.80 10.65
N THR A 308 -23.37 -17.03 10.09
CA THR A 308 -22.04 -16.83 10.66
C THR A 308 -22.01 -15.56 11.51
N GLU A 309 -21.36 -15.62 12.67
CA GLU A 309 -21.10 -14.44 13.51
C GLU A 309 -19.95 -13.56 12.95
N TYR A 310 -19.66 -13.67 11.66
CA TYR A 310 -18.49 -13.07 11.05
C TYR A 310 -18.52 -11.53 11.07
N ILE A 311 -19.66 -10.93 10.71
CA ILE A 311 -19.83 -9.46 10.71
C ILE A 311 -19.71 -8.88 12.13
N PRO A 312 -20.36 -9.47 13.16
CA PRO A 312 -20.08 -9.09 14.55
C PRO A 312 -18.60 -9.23 14.94
N GLN A 313 -17.95 -10.36 14.63
CA GLN A 313 -16.55 -10.62 14.99
C GLN A 313 -15.59 -9.61 14.37
N ILE A 314 -15.68 -9.35 13.05
CA ILE A 314 -14.83 -8.37 12.38
C ILE A 314 -15.05 -6.95 12.93
N THR A 315 -16.30 -6.61 13.29
CA THR A 315 -16.62 -5.34 13.95
C THR A 315 -15.93 -5.23 15.31
N THR A 316 -15.97 -6.29 16.13
CA THR A 316 -15.31 -6.32 17.45
C THR A 316 -13.79 -6.24 17.32
N HIS A 317 -13.20 -6.97 16.38
CA HIS A 317 -11.76 -6.92 16.13
C HIS A 317 -11.31 -5.51 15.70
N ALA A 318 -12.01 -4.89 14.74
CA ALA A 318 -11.70 -3.54 14.30
C ALA A 318 -11.81 -2.51 15.44
N ALA A 319 -12.86 -2.60 16.26
CA ALA A 319 -13.02 -1.73 17.42
C ALA A 319 -11.86 -1.90 18.41
N SER A 320 -11.44 -3.13 18.70
CA SER A 320 -10.28 -3.40 19.56
C SER A 320 -9.00 -2.78 19.00
N ILE A 321 -8.75 -2.92 17.70
CA ILE A 321 -7.56 -2.37 17.04
C ILE A 321 -7.57 -0.84 17.06
N LEU A 322 -8.72 -0.23 16.76
CA LEU A 322 -8.91 1.22 16.75
C LEU A 322 -8.72 1.83 18.14
N ASP A 323 -9.40 1.26 19.14
CA ASP A 323 -9.46 1.83 20.50
C ASP A 323 -8.19 1.55 21.31
N SER A 324 -7.48 0.46 21.01
CA SER A 324 -6.28 0.06 21.78
C SER A 324 -4.98 0.54 21.14
N TYR A 325 -4.93 0.74 19.81
CA TYR A 325 -3.70 1.04 19.09
C TYR A 325 -3.81 2.30 18.23
N ILE A 326 -4.63 2.28 17.18
CA ILE A 326 -4.61 3.32 16.13
C ILE A 326 -4.91 4.71 16.71
N LEU A 327 -6.05 4.88 17.37
CA LEU A 327 -6.46 6.19 17.88
C LEU A 327 -5.61 6.67 19.07
N PRO A 328 -5.23 5.81 20.05
CA PRO A 328 -4.31 6.20 21.10
C PRO A 328 -2.94 6.63 20.59
N ILE A 329 -2.34 5.89 19.65
CA ILE A 329 -1.03 6.24 19.11
C ILE A 329 -1.14 7.54 18.30
N ALA A 330 -2.14 7.68 17.42
CA ALA A 330 -2.36 8.92 16.66
C ALA A 330 -2.56 10.15 17.56
N ARG A 331 -3.19 9.97 18.73
CA ARG A 331 -3.30 11.00 19.76
C ARG A 331 -1.95 11.35 20.37
N ALA A 332 -1.18 10.34 20.78
CA ALA A 332 0.13 10.52 21.42
C ALA A 332 1.15 11.22 20.52
N LEU A 333 1.03 11.10 19.19
CA LEU A 333 1.84 11.88 18.23
C LEU A 333 1.69 13.41 18.40
N HIS A 334 0.75 13.91 19.21
CA HIS A 334 0.63 15.34 19.55
C HIS A 334 1.54 15.79 20.67
N GLU A 335 1.83 14.87 21.59
CA GLU A 335 2.53 15.14 22.84
C GLU A 335 4.02 14.81 22.70
N GLU A 336 4.36 13.87 21.81
CA GLU A 336 5.73 13.42 21.61
C GLU A 336 6.51 14.32 20.64
N THR A 337 7.31 15.24 21.21
CA THR A 337 8.15 16.19 20.47
C THR A 337 9.48 15.60 19.98
N ASP A 338 9.84 14.39 20.41
CA ASP A 338 11.17 13.78 20.19
C ASP A 338 11.14 12.54 19.26
N LEU A 339 10.10 12.41 18.42
CA LEU A 339 9.96 11.29 17.47
C LEU A 339 10.85 11.40 16.22
N GLY A 340 11.57 12.52 16.07
CA GLY A 340 12.34 12.82 14.85
C GLY A 340 11.47 12.86 13.58
N LEU A 341 10.17 13.15 13.75
CA LEU A 341 9.21 13.34 12.66
C LEU A 341 8.94 14.83 12.45
N GLU A 342 8.82 15.23 11.20
CA GLU A 342 8.44 16.60 10.86
C GLU A 342 6.95 16.83 11.18
N PRO A 343 6.53 18.06 11.53
CA PRO A 343 5.12 18.36 11.84
C PRO A 343 4.12 17.95 10.75
N ALA A 344 4.55 18.00 9.49
CA ALA A 344 3.75 17.56 8.35
C ALA A 344 3.52 16.04 8.34
N GLU A 345 4.56 15.25 8.66
CA GLU A 345 4.49 13.79 8.76
C GLU A 345 3.56 13.39 9.91
N ILE A 346 3.67 14.07 11.05
CA ILE A 346 2.75 13.87 12.18
C ILE A 346 1.29 14.11 11.77
N ALA A 347 1.02 15.21 11.05
CA ALA A 347 -0.32 15.53 10.58
C ALA A 347 -0.84 14.46 9.61
N GLU A 348 0.01 13.99 8.69
CA GLU A 348 -0.31 12.93 7.73
C GLU A 348 -0.67 11.62 8.43
N ARG A 349 0.12 11.19 9.42
CA ARG A 349 -0.13 9.95 10.19
C ARG A 349 -1.44 10.00 10.98
N ARG A 350 -1.83 11.17 11.47
CA ARG A 350 -3.15 11.34 12.11
C ARG A 350 -4.30 11.29 11.12
N VAL A 351 -4.13 11.90 9.94
CA VAL A 351 -5.10 11.82 8.86
C VAL A 351 -5.27 10.38 8.40
N GLU A 352 -4.17 9.64 8.22
CA GLU A 352 -4.15 8.22 7.86
C GLU A 352 -4.92 7.35 8.86
N ALA A 353 -4.70 7.55 10.16
CA ALA A 353 -5.41 6.84 11.23
C ALA A 353 -6.93 7.07 11.16
N VAL A 354 -7.37 8.31 11.03
CA VAL A 354 -8.79 8.67 10.99
C VAL A 354 -9.43 8.26 9.65
N LEU A 355 -8.68 8.34 8.55
CA LEU A 355 -9.15 7.90 7.23
C LEU A 355 -9.33 6.39 7.17
N SER A 356 -8.38 5.61 7.71
CA SER A 356 -8.48 4.14 7.77
C SER A 356 -9.71 3.70 8.56
N ARG A 357 -10.00 4.39 9.68
CA ARG A 357 -11.27 4.21 10.42
C ARG A 357 -12.49 4.49 9.54
N ALA A 358 -12.50 5.61 8.80
CA ALA A 358 -13.61 5.98 7.94
C ALA A 358 -13.86 4.94 6.84
N ASN A 359 -12.78 4.48 6.19
CA ASN A 359 -12.84 3.48 5.11
C ASN A 359 -13.38 2.14 5.61
N PHE A 360 -12.94 1.68 6.80
CA PHE A 360 -13.51 0.48 7.43
C PHE A 360 -15.01 0.62 7.69
N LEU A 361 -15.44 1.75 8.28
CA LEU A 361 -16.86 1.98 8.59
C LEU A 361 -17.73 2.00 7.34
N VAL A 362 -17.24 2.60 6.25
CA VAL A 362 -17.94 2.63 4.96
C VAL A 362 -18.06 1.23 4.37
N ALA A 363 -16.98 0.45 4.35
CA ALA A 363 -17.01 -0.92 3.83
C ALA A 363 -17.94 -1.83 4.64
N LEU A 364 -17.96 -1.65 5.97
CA LEU A 364 -18.86 -2.34 6.88
C LEU A 364 -20.33 -1.97 6.61
N ALA A 365 -20.59 -0.68 6.41
CA ALA A 365 -21.92 -0.18 6.09
C ALA A 365 -22.44 -0.77 4.77
N GLU A 366 -21.61 -0.74 3.73
CA GLU A 366 -21.93 -1.31 2.43
C GLU A 366 -22.23 -2.81 2.53
N THR A 367 -21.36 -3.56 3.22
CA THR A 367 -21.55 -5.01 3.42
C THR A 367 -22.85 -5.31 4.17
N ARG A 368 -23.15 -4.57 5.24
CA ARG A 368 -24.40 -4.71 6.00
C ARG A 368 -25.62 -4.44 5.15
N PHE A 369 -25.54 -3.45 4.24
CA PHE A 369 -26.61 -3.16 3.31
C PHE A 369 -26.84 -4.33 2.34
N TYR A 370 -25.78 -4.87 1.72
CA TYR A 370 -25.90 -6.02 0.81
C TYR A 370 -26.41 -7.29 1.49
N LEU A 371 -26.12 -7.47 2.78
CA LEU A 371 -26.66 -8.56 3.60
C LEU A 371 -28.09 -8.32 4.09
N GLY A 372 -28.70 -7.17 3.79
CA GLY A 372 -30.04 -6.81 4.26
C GLY A 372 -30.11 -6.51 5.77
N LEU A 373 -28.97 -6.22 6.40
CA LEU A 373 -28.87 -5.91 7.83
C LEU A 373 -29.15 -4.43 8.13
N GLN A 374 -29.14 -3.57 7.11
CA GLN A 374 -29.51 -2.16 7.23
C GLN A 374 -30.17 -1.61 5.96
N THR A 375 -30.82 -0.44 6.09
CA THR A 375 -31.44 0.25 4.95
C THR A 375 -30.43 1.13 4.20
N ALA A 376 -30.81 1.61 3.02
CA ALA A 376 -29.97 2.51 2.25
C ALA A 376 -29.79 3.87 2.93
N GLU A 377 -30.81 4.33 3.68
CA GLU A 377 -30.72 5.54 4.52
C GLU A 377 -29.71 5.34 5.64
N GLY A 378 -29.71 4.17 6.31
CA GLY A 378 -28.70 3.84 7.31
C GLY A 378 -27.29 3.81 6.73
N TRP A 379 -27.11 3.19 5.55
CA TRP A 379 -25.82 3.19 4.85
C TRP A 379 -25.35 4.62 4.53
N GLU A 380 -26.23 5.49 4.03
CA GLU A 380 -25.89 6.90 3.77
C GLU A 380 -25.49 7.65 5.04
N GLU A 381 -26.22 7.46 6.13
CA GLU A 381 -25.93 8.09 7.42
C GLU A 381 -24.57 7.63 7.97
N GLU A 382 -24.25 6.34 7.88
CA GLU A 382 -22.95 5.81 8.27
C GLU A 382 -21.81 6.37 7.39
N VAL A 383 -21.99 6.44 6.06
CA VAL A 383 -21.02 7.09 5.15
C VAL A 383 -20.84 8.57 5.50
N LYS A 384 -21.92 9.28 5.81
CA LYS A 384 -21.82 10.69 6.21
C LYS A 384 -21.04 10.83 7.52
N ALA A 385 -21.40 10.05 8.54
CA ALA A 385 -20.80 10.10 9.86
C ALA A 385 -19.32 9.68 9.84
N ALA A 386 -18.93 8.72 9.00
CA ALA A 386 -17.56 8.26 8.87
C ALA A 386 -16.59 9.40 8.45
N PHE A 387 -17.07 10.38 7.67
CA PHE A 387 -16.27 11.49 7.16
C PHE A 387 -16.58 12.86 7.80
N GLU A 388 -17.36 12.90 8.89
CA GLU A 388 -17.49 14.11 9.70
C GLU A 388 -16.18 14.39 10.49
N PRO A 389 -15.88 15.65 10.86
CA PRO A 389 -14.68 15.98 11.62
C PRO A 389 -14.57 15.11 12.89
N PHE A 390 -13.43 14.44 13.05
CA PHE A 390 -13.23 13.48 14.12
C PHE A 390 -12.41 14.08 15.27
N HIS A 391 -12.91 13.96 16.49
CA HIS A 391 -12.21 14.42 17.69
C HIS A 391 -11.26 13.32 18.20
N LEU A 392 -9.96 13.43 17.91
CA LEU A 392 -8.93 12.57 18.51
C LEU A 392 -8.76 12.85 20.00
N ILE A 393 -8.85 14.13 20.38
CA ILE A 393 -8.87 14.59 21.78
C ILE A 393 -10.13 15.41 21.95
N SER A 394 -11.03 14.95 22.82
CA SER A 394 -12.22 15.74 23.19
C SER A 394 -11.78 17.04 23.86
N PRO A 395 -12.41 18.18 23.55
CA PRO A 395 -12.20 19.39 24.34
C PRO A 395 -12.53 19.05 25.79
N SER A 396 -11.62 19.39 26.71
CA SER A 396 -11.84 19.15 28.13
C SER A 396 -13.17 19.81 28.52
N SER A 397 -14.13 19.01 28.97
CA SER A 397 -15.17 19.56 29.81
C SER A 397 -14.46 20.15 31.01
N THR A 398 -14.54 21.46 31.21
CA THR A 398 -14.13 22.14 32.44
C THR A 398 -14.88 21.50 33.61
N THR A 399 -14.35 20.41 34.16
CA THR A 399 -14.74 19.94 35.47
C THR A 399 -14.07 20.87 36.46
N HIS A 400 -14.84 21.83 36.97
CA HIS A 400 -14.57 22.41 38.28
C HIS A 400 -14.45 21.25 39.28
N GLY A 401 -13.21 20.91 39.61
CA GLY A 401 -12.85 19.94 40.65
C GLY A 401 -11.53 20.38 41.22
N THR A 402 -11.58 21.01 42.38
CA THR A 402 -10.43 21.38 43.19
C THR A 402 -9.67 20.12 43.59
N ASP A 403 -8.55 19.82 42.95
CA ASP A 403 -7.48 19.05 43.57
C ASP A 403 -6.13 19.57 43.08
N ASN A 404 -5.37 20.12 44.03
CA ASN A 404 -4.00 20.57 43.85
C ASN A 404 -3.12 19.35 43.56
N THR A 405 -2.91 19.03 42.29
CA THR A 405 -1.75 18.26 41.86
C THR A 405 -0.99 19.12 40.86
N THR A 406 0.20 19.54 41.27
CA THR A 406 1.10 20.38 40.50
C THR A 406 1.57 19.62 39.25
N ILE A 407 0.87 19.81 38.13
CA ILE A 407 1.37 19.43 36.81
C ILE A 407 2.39 20.52 36.42
N THR A 408 3.66 20.24 36.70
CA THR A 408 4.77 20.97 36.11
C THR A 408 5.10 20.39 34.74
N SER A 409 5.17 21.28 33.75
CA SER A 409 5.76 21.13 32.40
C SER A 409 4.78 20.87 31.26
N GLY A 410 4.81 21.76 30.25
CA GLY A 410 4.66 21.33 28.87
C GLY A 410 3.47 21.88 28.11
N ASP A 411 2.38 21.13 28.04
CA ASP A 411 1.45 21.25 26.92
C ASP A 411 0.06 21.70 27.36
N LYS A 412 -0.30 22.91 26.94
CA LYS A 412 -1.71 23.34 26.91
C LYS A 412 -2.40 22.55 25.80
N ILE A 413 -3.20 21.55 26.17
CA ILE A 413 -4.23 21.00 25.27
C ILE A 413 -5.01 22.19 24.69
N PRO A 414 -5.20 22.29 23.36
CA PRO A 414 -5.97 23.38 22.77
C PRO A 414 -7.37 23.42 23.41
N GLU A 415 -7.89 24.61 23.74
CA GLU A 415 -9.25 24.78 24.30
C GLU A 415 -10.35 24.12 23.42
N ASN A 416 -10.03 23.81 22.15
CA ASN A 416 -10.94 23.20 21.17
C ASN A 416 -10.74 21.67 20.97
N GLY A 417 -9.83 21.03 21.70
CA GLY A 417 -9.43 19.64 21.45
C GLY A 417 -8.62 19.47 20.15
N LEU A 418 -8.33 18.22 19.79
CA LEU A 418 -7.64 17.87 18.54
C LEU A 418 -8.65 17.26 17.56
N ILE A 419 -8.96 18.02 16.50
CA ILE A 419 -9.94 17.66 15.48
C ILE A 419 -9.23 17.35 14.17
N ILE A 420 -9.56 16.22 13.56
CA ILE A 420 -9.12 15.85 12.22
C ILE A 420 -10.28 16.07 11.26
N ASP A 421 -10.13 17.09 10.41
CA ASP A 421 -11.07 17.38 9.32
C ASP A 421 -10.61 16.70 8.03
N LEU A 422 -11.21 15.55 7.73
CA LEU A 422 -10.93 14.78 6.53
C LEU A 422 -11.23 15.54 5.23
N THR A 423 -11.99 16.65 5.25
CA THR A 423 -12.23 17.46 4.03
C THR A 423 -11.00 18.24 3.55
N THR A 424 -9.95 18.30 4.37
CA THR A 424 -8.66 18.89 4.02
C THR A 424 -7.70 17.91 3.34
N SER A 425 -8.05 16.62 3.29
CA SER A 425 -7.26 15.57 2.64
C SER A 425 -7.84 15.22 1.27
N TRP A 426 -7.00 15.24 0.23
CA TRP A 426 -7.41 14.84 -1.11
C TRP A 426 -7.78 13.35 -1.18
N MET A 427 -7.08 12.49 -0.42
CA MET A 427 -7.36 11.06 -0.35
C MET A 427 -8.74 10.83 0.25
N ALA A 428 -9.02 11.44 1.40
CA ALA A 428 -10.32 11.28 2.07
C ALA A 428 -11.48 11.84 1.23
N LEU A 429 -11.28 12.91 0.46
CA LEU A 429 -12.26 13.40 -0.50
C LEU A 429 -12.50 12.41 -1.66
N CYS A 430 -11.45 11.72 -2.13
CA CYS A 430 -11.59 10.67 -3.13
C CYS A 430 -12.36 9.47 -2.57
N ASP A 431 -12.00 8.98 -1.40
CA ASP A 431 -12.65 7.82 -0.76
C ASP A 431 -14.12 8.11 -0.45
N ARG A 432 -14.42 9.31 0.07
CA ARG A 432 -15.80 9.76 0.28
C ARG A 432 -16.59 9.87 -1.02
N SER A 433 -15.94 10.34 -2.09
CA SER A 433 -16.56 10.38 -3.42
C SER A 433 -16.85 8.98 -3.94
N THR A 434 -15.94 8.02 -3.77
CA THR A 434 -16.12 6.61 -4.14
C THR A 434 -17.30 6.02 -3.40
N ALA A 435 -17.34 6.12 -2.07
CA ALA A 435 -18.44 5.63 -1.24
C ALA A 435 -19.82 6.15 -1.68
N ARG A 436 -19.90 7.46 -1.93
CA ARG A 436 -21.13 8.11 -2.43
C ARG A 436 -21.49 7.71 -3.85
N THR A 437 -20.50 7.43 -4.69
CA THR A 437 -20.71 6.96 -6.06
C THR A 437 -21.28 5.55 -6.05
N THR A 438 -20.75 4.64 -5.22
CA THR A 438 -21.29 3.30 -5.03
C THR A 438 -22.73 3.34 -4.55
N LEU A 439 -23.02 4.12 -3.50
CA LEU A 439 -24.39 4.33 -3.01
C LEU A 439 -25.31 4.94 -4.08
N SER A 440 -24.81 5.91 -4.86
CA SER A 440 -25.55 6.50 -5.98
C SER A 440 -25.92 5.47 -7.03
N THR A 441 -24.98 4.62 -7.44
CA THR A 441 -25.21 3.57 -8.44
C THR A 441 -26.25 2.58 -7.93
N THR A 442 -26.15 2.16 -6.66
CA THR A 442 -27.11 1.26 -6.02
C THR A 442 -28.51 1.86 -5.92
N LEU A 443 -28.62 3.15 -5.62
CA LEU A 443 -29.91 3.84 -5.51
C LEU A 443 -30.48 4.32 -6.85
N SER A 444 -29.70 4.33 -7.93
CA SER A 444 -30.16 4.85 -9.22
C SER A 444 -31.44 4.18 -9.74
N PRO A 445 -31.66 2.85 -9.60
CA PRO A 445 -32.88 2.22 -10.10
C PRO A 445 -34.13 2.49 -9.23
N THR A 446 -33.96 2.71 -7.92
CA THR A 446 -35.07 2.77 -6.95
C THR A 446 -35.36 4.19 -6.45
N ASN A 447 -34.34 5.05 -6.42
CA ASN A 447 -34.43 6.45 -5.98
C ASN A 447 -33.51 7.36 -6.83
N PRO A 448 -33.84 7.60 -8.12
CA PRO A 448 -33.01 8.42 -9.01
C PRO A 448 -32.72 9.86 -8.52
N PRO A 449 -33.67 10.60 -7.91
CA PRO A 449 -33.38 11.94 -7.38
C PRO A 449 -32.29 11.93 -6.30
N LYS A 450 -32.28 10.89 -5.44
CA LYS A 450 -31.28 10.73 -4.40
C LYS A 450 -29.93 10.35 -4.97
N ALA A 451 -29.90 9.39 -5.91
CA ALA A 451 -28.69 9.04 -6.65
C ALA A 451 -28.05 10.27 -7.31
N TRP A 452 -28.86 11.09 -8.01
CA TRP A 452 -28.38 12.33 -8.63
C TRP A 452 -27.75 13.30 -7.61
N LYS A 453 -28.36 13.45 -6.43
CA LYS A 453 -27.82 14.30 -5.35
C LYS A 453 -26.45 13.80 -4.89
N LEU A 454 -26.33 12.50 -4.61
CA LEU A 454 -25.09 11.86 -4.17
C LEU A 454 -23.97 12.04 -5.20
N ALA A 455 -24.23 11.70 -6.47
CA ALA A 455 -23.26 11.83 -7.55
C ALA A 455 -22.85 13.30 -7.81
N THR A 456 -23.76 14.25 -7.62
CA THR A 456 -23.45 15.68 -7.72
C THR A 456 -22.53 16.12 -6.57
N THR A 457 -22.77 15.64 -5.35
CA THR A 457 -21.88 15.88 -4.21
C THR A 457 -20.49 15.25 -4.42
N SER A 458 -20.42 14.01 -4.94
CA SER A 458 -19.15 13.37 -5.32
C SER A 458 -18.34 14.21 -6.33
N SER A 459 -19.01 14.84 -7.29
CA SER A 459 -18.36 15.70 -8.30
C SER A 459 -17.67 16.92 -7.65
N SER A 460 -18.27 17.45 -6.57
CA SER A 460 -17.70 18.52 -5.75
C SER A 460 -16.51 18.02 -4.93
N ASP A 461 -16.60 16.85 -4.32
CA ASP A 461 -15.51 16.25 -3.54
C ASP A 461 -14.27 16.05 -4.42
N LEU A 462 -14.43 15.43 -5.60
CA LEU A 462 -13.33 15.25 -6.55
C LEU A 462 -12.77 16.59 -7.05
N ALA A 463 -13.58 17.67 -7.06
CA ALA A 463 -13.12 18.99 -7.52
C ALA A 463 -12.22 19.63 -6.47
N SER A 464 -12.57 19.47 -5.20
CA SER A 464 -11.73 19.86 -4.07
C SER A 464 -10.48 18.99 -4.01
N ALA A 465 -10.59 17.67 -4.19
CA ALA A 465 -9.45 16.76 -4.21
C ALA A 465 -8.43 17.15 -5.29
N THR A 466 -8.89 17.49 -6.50
CA THR A 466 -8.01 17.94 -7.59
C THR A 466 -7.16 19.17 -7.22
N LYS A 467 -7.66 20.05 -6.35
CA LYS A 467 -6.95 21.26 -5.90
C LYS A 467 -5.91 20.97 -4.83
N LEU A 468 -6.15 19.95 -4.01
CA LEU A 468 -5.31 19.56 -2.87
C LEU A 468 -4.25 18.53 -3.25
N ALA A 469 -4.54 17.68 -4.23
CA ALA A 469 -3.68 16.57 -4.62
C ALA A 469 -2.38 17.03 -5.29
N PRO A 470 -1.25 16.34 -5.02
CA PRO A 470 -0.01 16.57 -5.75
C PRO A 470 -0.16 16.14 -7.23
N ASP A 471 0.66 16.71 -8.10
CA ASP A 471 0.51 16.54 -9.56
C ASP A 471 0.52 15.07 -10.02
N LYS A 472 1.31 14.22 -9.35
CA LYS A 472 1.40 12.79 -9.66
C LYS A 472 0.09 12.02 -9.44
N GLU A 473 -0.80 12.51 -8.57
CA GLU A 473 -2.07 11.85 -8.21
C GLU A 473 -3.25 12.37 -9.05
N LYS A 474 -3.10 13.52 -9.72
CA LYS A 474 -4.16 14.13 -10.55
C LYS A 474 -4.67 13.24 -11.68
N PRO A 475 -3.86 12.39 -12.36
CA PRO A 475 -4.37 11.47 -13.38
C PRO A 475 -5.50 10.56 -12.86
N GLY A 476 -5.32 9.96 -11.67
CA GLY A 476 -6.34 9.10 -11.07
C GLY A 476 -7.62 9.87 -10.73
N ILE A 477 -7.48 11.08 -10.18
CA ILE A 477 -8.63 11.94 -9.85
C ILE A 477 -9.39 12.35 -11.13
N TYR A 478 -8.70 12.71 -12.21
CA TYR A 478 -9.34 13.01 -13.48
C TYR A 478 -10.08 11.79 -14.07
N LEU A 479 -9.50 10.60 -13.96
CA LEU A 479 -10.16 9.37 -14.39
C LEU A 479 -11.47 9.15 -13.62
N ALA A 480 -11.44 9.27 -12.29
CA ALA A 480 -12.61 9.16 -11.44
C ALA A 480 -13.69 10.22 -11.78
N ARG A 481 -13.28 11.47 -12.06
CA ARG A 481 -14.19 12.53 -12.51
C ARG A 481 -14.85 12.19 -13.83
N GLY A 482 -14.10 11.64 -14.79
CA GLY A 482 -14.63 11.18 -16.07
C GLY A 482 -15.70 10.09 -15.90
N ASN A 483 -15.37 9.07 -15.11
CA ASN A 483 -16.27 7.96 -14.79
C ASN A 483 -17.57 8.45 -14.12
N LEU A 484 -17.46 9.35 -13.15
CA LEU A 484 -18.61 9.93 -12.45
C LEU A 484 -19.54 10.72 -13.39
N GLU A 485 -19.00 11.50 -14.32
CA GLU A 485 -19.84 12.25 -15.27
C GLU A 485 -20.61 11.30 -16.21
N LEU A 486 -20.01 10.17 -16.61
CA LEU A 486 -20.73 9.15 -17.38
C LEU A 486 -21.83 8.49 -16.55
N LEU A 487 -21.56 8.09 -15.31
CA LEU A 487 -22.56 7.56 -14.39
C LEU A 487 -23.74 8.54 -14.21
N ARG A 488 -23.44 9.82 -13.96
CA ARG A 488 -24.45 10.90 -13.86
C ARG A 488 -25.30 11.02 -15.12
N SER A 489 -24.70 10.87 -16.29
CA SER A 489 -25.40 10.98 -17.58
C SER A 489 -26.43 9.85 -17.82
N ARG A 490 -26.26 8.73 -17.10
CA ARG A 490 -27.08 7.52 -17.19
C ARG A 490 -28.19 7.45 -16.14
N ILE A 491 -28.28 8.40 -15.20
CA ILE A 491 -29.39 8.44 -14.24
C ILE A 491 -30.67 8.84 -14.99
N ILE A 492 -31.65 7.93 -15.02
CA ILE A 492 -32.94 8.08 -15.71
C ILE A 492 -33.99 8.59 -14.72
N GLY A 493 -34.94 9.41 -15.17
CA GLY A 493 -36.03 9.91 -14.32
C GLY A 493 -35.65 11.15 -13.50
N VAL A 494 -34.53 11.79 -13.83
CA VAL A 494 -34.12 13.09 -13.28
C VAL A 494 -33.95 14.07 -14.44
N GLU A 495 -34.81 15.09 -14.48
CA GLU A 495 -34.85 16.09 -15.55
C GLU A 495 -33.49 16.77 -15.78
N ALA A 496 -32.75 17.07 -14.70
CA ALA A 496 -31.42 17.67 -14.78
C ALA A 496 -30.39 16.75 -15.47
N ALA A 497 -30.45 15.44 -15.20
CA ALA A 497 -29.59 14.45 -15.83
C ALA A 497 -29.93 14.30 -17.33
N GLU A 498 -31.22 14.24 -17.65
CA GLU A 498 -31.70 14.07 -19.02
C GLU A 498 -31.37 15.26 -19.91
N LYS A 499 -31.65 16.48 -19.45
CA LYS A 499 -31.29 17.72 -20.17
C LYS A 499 -29.77 17.92 -20.23
N GLY A 500 -29.05 17.51 -19.19
CA GLY A 500 -27.60 17.65 -19.06
C GLY A 500 -26.80 16.54 -19.75
N ARG A 501 -27.42 15.45 -20.20
CA ARG A 501 -26.75 14.21 -20.65
C ARG A 501 -25.61 14.46 -21.63
N GLY A 502 -25.87 15.23 -22.68
CA GLY A 502 -24.85 15.54 -23.69
C GLY A 502 -23.69 16.39 -23.16
N VAL A 503 -23.94 17.25 -22.17
CA VAL A 503 -22.90 18.06 -21.51
C VAL A 503 -22.05 17.17 -20.60
N LEU A 504 -22.67 16.30 -19.80
CA LEU A 504 -21.98 15.38 -18.90
C LEU A 504 -21.02 14.45 -19.67
N ARG A 505 -21.48 13.88 -20.80
CA ARG A 505 -20.62 13.06 -21.66
C ARG A 505 -19.44 13.83 -22.27
N LYS A 506 -19.66 15.09 -22.67
CA LYS A 506 -18.57 15.97 -23.13
C LYS A 506 -17.58 16.27 -22.00
N ASN A 507 -18.06 16.51 -20.78
CA ASN A 507 -17.22 16.71 -19.60
C ASN A 507 -16.37 15.47 -19.31
N ALA A 508 -16.95 14.27 -19.39
CA ALA A 508 -16.19 13.03 -19.23
C ALA A 508 -15.01 12.95 -20.20
N GLY A 509 -15.24 13.27 -21.48
CA GLY A 509 -14.16 13.36 -22.48
C GLY A 509 -13.10 14.41 -22.15
N VAL A 510 -13.47 15.56 -21.56
CA VAL A 510 -12.51 16.57 -21.09
C VAL A 510 -11.64 15.99 -19.97
N TYR A 511 -12.24 15.31 -18.99
CA TYR A 511 -11.49 14.70 -17.89
C TYR A 511 -10.57 13.58 -18.36
N TYR A 512 -11.01 12.70 -19.27
CA TYR A 512 -10.14 11.67 -19.84
C TYR A 512 -8.94 12.25 -20.60
N ARG A 513 -9.11 13.34 -21.35
CA ARG A 513 -7.95 14.06 -21.93
C ARG A 513 -7.09 14.73 -20.86
N GLY A 514 -7.71 15.16 -19.76
CA GLY A 514 -7.03 15.66 -18.56
C GLY A 514 -6.08 14.63 -17.96
N VAL A 515 -6.47 13.34 -17.89
CA VAL A 515 -5.61 12.24 -17.45
C VAL A 515 -4.31 12.21 -18.26
N VAL A 516 -4.42 12.21 -19.59
CA VAL A 516 -3.27 12.17 -20.51
C VAL A 516 -2.39 13.41 -20.35
N THR A 517 -3.00 14.57 -20.14
CA THR A 517 -2.28 15.84 -19.98
C THR A 517 -1.53 15.89 -18.64
N ALA A 518 -2.17 15.42 -17.56
CA ALA A 518 -1.61 15.40 -16.22
C ALA A 518 -0.53 14.33 -16.04
N ALA A 519 -0.60 13.22 -16.79
CA ALA A 519 0.39 12.16 -16.75
C ALA A 519 1.79 12.63 -17.19
N GLY A 520 1.89 13.67 -18.04
CA GLY A 520 3.12 14.40 -18.35
C GLY A 520 4.37 13.52 -18.51
N SER A 521 5.45 13.87 -17.80
CA SER A 521 6.71 13.11 -17.69
C SER A 521 6.73 12.08 -16.55
N SER A 522 5.62 11.91 -15.81
CA SER A 522 5.49 10.97 -14.68
C SER A 522 5.54 9.49 -15.10
N LEU A 523 5.60 9.22 -16.41
CA LEU A 523 5.75 7.89 -17.00
C LEU A 523 7.19 7.34 -16.95
N ILE A 524 8.17 8.10 -16.43
CA ILE A 524 9.58 7.68 -16.42
C ILE A 524 9.87 6.86 -15.15
N GLY A 525 9.96 5.54 -15.30
CA GLY A 525 10.89 4.69 -14.53
C GLY A 525 10.53 4.30 -13.09
N ALA A 526 9.39 4.72 -12.52
CA ALA A 526 8.97 4.35 -11.17
C ALA A 526 7.74 3.40 -11.17
N VAL A 527 7.53 2.66 -10.08
CA VAL A 527 6.32 1.82 -9.84
C VAL A 527 5.04 2.66 -10.00
N ASP A 528 5.05 3.91 -9.54
CA ASP A 528 3.96 4.88 -9.72
C ASP A 528 3.66 5.18 -11.20
N GLY A 529 4.67 5.09 -12.08
CA GLY A 529 4.52 5.32 -13.52
C GLY A 529 3.62 4.27 -14.21
N VAL A 530 3.48 3.09 -13.61
CA VAL A 530 2.63 2.00 -14.12
C VAL A 530 1.16 2.32 -13.88
N LYS A 531 0.81 2.68 -12.65
CA LYS A 531 -0.56 3.09 -12.28
C LYS A 531 -1.00 4.27 -13.15
N VAL A 532 -0.10 5.24 -13.38
CA VAL A 532 -0.36 6.37 -14.28
C VAL A 532 -0.53 5.91 -15.74
N ALA A 533 0.30 4.97 -16.22
CA ALA A 533 0.18 4.43 -17.58
C ALA A 533 -1.13 3.66 -17.79
N GLU A 534 -1.56 2.87 -16.82
CA GLU A 534 -2.84 2.17 -16.81
C GLU A 534 -4.01 3.16 -16.84
N ALA A 535 -3.97 4.19 -15.98
CA ALA A 535 -4.98 5.26 -15.99
C ALA A 535 -5.05 5.98 -17.35
N VAL A 536 -3.90 6.24 -17.99
CA VAL A 536 -3.84 6.83 -19.34
C VAL A 536 -4.43 5.90 -20.40
N GLN A 537 -4.12 4.61 -20.34
CA GLN A 537 -4.69 3.61 -21.24
C GLN A 537 -6.21 3.57 -21.09
N GLU A 538 -6.68 3.46 -19.85
CA GLU A 538 -8.10 3.41 -19.51
C GLU A 538 -8.83 4.66 -20.00
N ALA A 539 -8.31 5.85 -19.71
CA ALA A 539 -8.89 7.11 -20.15
C ALA A 539 -9.01 7.20 -21.67
N ARG A 540 -7.98 6.76 -22.42
CA ARG A 540 -8.02 6.75 -23.90
C ARG A 540 -9.09 5.81 -24.43
N VAL A 541 -9.21 4.61 -23.85
CA VAL A 541 -10.23 3.63 -24.25
C VAL A 541 -11.62 4.18 -23.93
N LYS A 542 -11.86 4.65 -22.71
CA LYS A 542 -13.15 5.23 -22.29
C LYS A 542 -13.53 6.44 -23.15
N GLU A 543 -12.59 7.35 -23.48
CA GLU A 543 -12.86 8.47 -24.39
C GLU A 543 -13.27 7.99 -25.81
N ALA A 544 -12.61 6.95 -26.33
CA ALA A 544 -12.93 6.39 -27.64
C ALA A 544 -14.32 5.73 -27.67
N VAL A 545 -14.73 5.09 -26.57
CA VAL A 545 -16.07 4.50 -26.43
C VAL A 545 -17.16 5.58 -26.33
N VAL A 546 -16.91 6.67 -25.60
CA VAL A 546 -17.84 7.82 -25.56
C VAL A 546 -18.11 8.36 -26.98
N LYS A 547 -17.06 8.49 -27.80
CA LYS A 547 -17.17 8.93 -29.21
C LYS A 547 -17.96 7.92 -30.05
N LEU A 548 -17.75 6.62 -29.84
CA LEU A 548 -18.48 5.56 -30.54
C LEU A 548 -19.99 5.63 -30.24
N GLU A 549 -20.37 5.72 -28.97
CA GLU A 549 -21.77 5.85 -28.54
C GLU A 549 -22.44 7.15 -29.06
N ASP A 550 -21.65 8.21 -29.26
CA ASP A 550 -22.10 9.47 -29.85
C ASP A 550 -22.16 9.41 -31.41
N GLY A 551 -21.89 8.25 -32.02
CA GLY A 551 -21.95 8.04 -33.47
C GLY A 551 -20.79 8.64 -34.26
N MET A 552 -19.68 8.98 -33.59
CA MET A 552 -18.46 9.50 -34.23
C MET A 552 -17.51 8.35 -34.60
N ASP A 553 -16.58 8.62 -35.53
CA ASP A 553 -15.57 7.62 -35.92
C ASP A 553 -14.75 7.17 -34.69
N ALA A 554 -14.78 5.85 -34.45
CA ALA A 554 -14.33 5.26 -33.21
C ALA A 554 -12.80 5.11 -33.22
N GLY A 555 -12.12 5.97 -32.45
CA GLY A 555 -10.66 5.93 -32.24
C GLY A 555 -10.13 4.59 -31.71
N LEU A 556 -11.00 3.65 -31.33
CA LEU A 556 -10.66 2.29 -30.91
C LEU A 556 -9.76 1.56 -31.91
N LYS A 557 -10.02 1.67 -33.22
CA LYS A 557 -9.16 1.02 -34.24
C LYS A 557 -7.73 1.55 -34.19
N THR A 558 -7.59 2.86 -34.02
CA THR A 558 -6.30 3.54 -33.90
C THR A 558 -5.58 3.14 -32.62
N LEU A 559 -6.30 3.01 -31.50
CA LEU A 559 -5.75 2.57 -30.21
C LEU A 559 -5.20 1.14 -30.26
N VAL A 560 -5.96 0.20 -30.85
CA VAL A 560 -5.51 -1.19 -31.01
C VAL A 560 -4.25 -1.26 -31.87
N LYS A 561 -4.25 -0.59 -33.04
CA LYS A 561 -3.07 -0.53 -33.93
C LYS A 561 -1.89 0.23 -33.31
N GLY A 562 -2.17 1.13 -32.37
CA GLY A 562 -1.19 1.92 -31.63
C GLY A 562 -0.52 1.19 -30.46
N GLY A 563 -0.80 -0.10 -30.26
CA GLY A 563 -0.07 -0.95 -29.32
C GLY A 563 -0.81 -1.34 -28.04
N ILE A 564 -2.01 -0.81 -27.78
CA ILE A 564 -2.83 -1.24 -26.60
C ILE A 564 -3.32 -2.69 -26.79
N GLY A 565 -3.57 -3.11 -28.04
CA GLY A 565 -4.04 -4.46 -28.35
C GLY A 565 -5.52 -4.69 -28.05
N LYS A 566 -6.12 -5.72 -28.66
CA LYS A 566 -7.56 -6.00 -28.55
C LYS A 566 -7.97 -6.43 -27.15
N VAL A 567 -7.16 -7.29 -26.51
CA VAL A 567 -7.46 -7.87 -25.19
C VAL A 567 -7.54 -6.79 -24.12
N ALA A 568 -6.59 -5.86 -24.08
CA ALA A 568 -6.59 -4.78 -23.09
C ALA A 568 -7.77 -3.81 -23.30
N VAL A 569 -8.08 -3.46 -24.55
CA VAL A 569 -9.28 -2.66 -24.87
C VAL A 569 -10.55 -3.35 -24.38
N TRP A 570 -10.71 -4.64 -24.70
CA TRP A 570 -11.88 -5.40 -24.29
C TRP A 570 -12.00 -5.47 -22.76
N ARG A 571 -10.90 -5.75 -22.06
CA ARG A 571 -10.85 -5.80 -20.59
C ARG A 571 -11.30 -4.49 -19.96
N THR A 572 -10.76 -3.36 -20.41
CA THR A 572 -11.15 -2.03 -19.90
C THR A 572 -12.63 -1.75 -20.09
N ILE A 573 -13.21 -2.16 -21.23
CA ILE A 573 -14.61 -1.89 -21.54
C ILE A 573 -15.53 -2.81 -20.75
N LYS A 574 -15.16 -4.09 -20.59
CA LYS A 574 -15.89 -5.04 -19.76
C LYS A 574 -15.99 -4.55 -18.32
N ALA A 575 -14.86 -4.17 -17.71
CA ALA A 575 -14.83 -3.59 -16.36
C ALA A 575 -15.71 -2.34 -16.26
N ALA A 576 -15.62 -1.42 -17.23
CA ALA A 576 -16.45 -0.21 -17.25
C ALA A 576 -17.96 -0.50 -17.39
N VAL A 577 -18.35 -1.61 -18.03
CA VAL A 577 -19.75 -2.04 -18.11
C VAL A 577 -20.22 -2.67 -16.78
N GLU A 578 -19.36 -3.44 -16.12
CA GLU A 578 -19.60 -4.02 -14.79
C GLU A 578 -19.77 -2.92 -13.74
N GLU A 579 -18.96 -1.86 -13.81
CA GLU A 579 -19.07 -0.65 -12.98
C GLU A 579 -20.28 0.24 -13.35
N GLY A 580 -21.02 -0.08 -14.42
CA GLY A 580 -22.17 0.68 -14.89
C GLY A 580 -21.84 2.01 -15.59
N ILE A 581 -20.56 2.28 -15.85
CA ILE A 581 -20.08 3.48 -16.56
C ILE A 581 -20.62 3.47 -18.00
N PHE A 582 -20.57 2.30 -18.65
CA PHE A 582 -21.19 2.04 -19.94
C PHE A 582 -22.34 1.02 -19.80
N GLY A 583 -23.21 0.95 -20.81
CA GLY A 583 -24.28 -0.03 -20.83
C GLY A 583 -23.84 -1.36 -21.42
N ARG A 584 -24.61 -2.43 -21.18
CA ARG A 584 -24.31 -3.76 -21.74
C ARG A 584 -24.32 -3.76 -23.27
N GLU A 585 -25.12 -2.89 -23.88
CA GLU A 585 -25.16 -2.67 -25.33
C GLU A 585 -23.81 -2.24 -25.92
N THR A 586 -22.98 -1.57 -25.12
CA THR A 586 -21.67 -1.06 -25.54
C THR A 586 -20.70 -2.19 -25.88
N LEU A 587 -20.82 -3.36 -25.24
CA LEU A 587 -19.98 -4.53 -25.53
C LEU A 587 -20.17 -5.00 -26.97
N GLY A 588 -21.41 -5.13 -27.45
CA GLY A 588 -21.69 -5.59 -28.81
C GLY A 588 -21.18 -4.60 -29.88
N ALA A 589 -21.32 -3.30 -29.63
CA ALA A 589 -20.80 -2.27 -30.53
C ALA A 589 -19.27 -2.32 -30.63
N VAL A 590 -18.59 -2.46 -29.50
CA VAL A 590 -17.14 -2.57 -29.42
C VAL A 590 -16.64 -3.86 -30.06
N GLU A 591 -17.31 -4.98 -29.80
CA GLU A 591 -16.97 -6.28 -30.40
C GLU A 591 -17.02 -6.20 -31.93
N GLY A 592 -18.07 -5.58 -32.49
CA GLY A 592 -18.18 -5.34 -33.92
C GLY A 592 -17.00 -4.55 -34.49
N VAL A 593 -16.51 -3.55 -33.76
CA VAL A 593 -15.31 -2.79 -34.14
C VAL A 593 -14.05 -3.66 -34.06
N LEU A 594 -13.87 -4.45 -33.00
CA LEU A 594 -12.68 -5.30 -32.79
C LEU A 594 -12.60 -6.49 -33.75
N ARG A 595 -13.73 -7.06 -34.17
CA ARG A 595 -13.79 -8.10 -35.22
C ARG A 595 -13.35 -7.56 -36.59
N GLY A 596 -13.54 -6.25 -36.83
CA GLY A 596 -13.15 -5.57 -38.07
C GLY A 596 -11.73 -4.99 -38.11
N ILE A 597 -10.87 -5.33 -37.14
CA ILE A 597 -9.44 -4.98 -37.08
C ILE A 597 -8.63 -6.25 -37.32
#